data_AF-A0A7K0ENA6-F1
#
_entry.id   AF-A0A7K0ENA6-F1
#
_cell.length_a   1.000
_cell.length_b   1.000
_cell.length_c   1.000
_cell.angle_alpha   90.00
_cell.angle_beta   90.00
_cell.angle_gamma   90.00
#
_symmetry.space_group_name_H-M   'P 1'
#
loop_
_entity.id
_entity.type
_entity.pdbx_description
1 polymer ?
#
loop_
_entity_poly.entity_id
_entity_poly.type
_entity_poly.pdbx_seq_one_letter_code
_entity_poly.pdbx_strand_id
1 'polypeptide(L)' 'MLRTFDRELSEEQEREIKQLIADYFFRLVDQEADEIETQKKYTPDDFEKMAHKHRRTPYRQTEK' A
#
# COMPACT_ATOMS: atom_id res chain seq x y z
N MET A 1 -15.58 -16.49 -10.19
CA MET A 1 -15.70 -16.73 -8.74
C MET A 1 -16.73 -15.74 -8.20
N LEU A 2 -18.03 -16.03 -8.09
CA LEU A 2 -18.64 -16.64 -6.90
C LEU A 2 -20.16 -16.86 -7.13
N ARG A 3 -20.63 -17.40 -8.28
CA ARG A 3 -22.08 -17.68 -8.47
C ARG A 3 -22.64 -18.69 -7.45
N THR A 4 -21.77 -19.42 -6.76
CA THR A 4 -22.11 -20.37 -5.68
C THR A 4 -22.43 -19.68 -4.35
N PHE A 5 -22.12 -18.39 -4.20
CA PHE A 5 -22.33 -17.60 -2.99
C PHE A 5 -23.36 -16.50 -3.21
N ASP A 6 -24.32 -16.74 -4.11
CA ASP A 6 -25.45 -15.83 -4.37
C ASP A 6 -26.47 -15.92 -3.22
N ARG A 7 -25.98 -15.59 -2.03
CA ARG A 7 -26.76 -15.46 -0.81
C ARG A 7 -26.68 -13.99 -0.44
N GLU A 8 -27.82 -13.35 -0.23
CA GLU A 8 -27.85 -11.98 0.26
C GLU A 8 -27.03 -11.90 1.55
N LEU A 9 -25.94 -11.15 1.50
CA LEU A 9 -25.12 -10.84 2.66
C LEU A 9 -25.79 -9.70 3.42
N SER A 10 -25.83 -9.79 4.75
CA SER A 10 -26.17 -8.61 5.53
C SER A 10 -25.06 -7.55 5.38
N GLU A 11 -25.38 -6.28 5.60
CA GLU A 11 -24.40 -5.19 5.58
C GLU A 11 -23.22 -5.45 6.54
N GLU A 12 -23.50 -6.11 7.67
CA GLU A 12 -22.49 -6.49 8.66
C GLU A 12 -21.51 -7.52 8.10
N GLN A 13 -22.01 -8.57 7.43
CA GLN A 13 -21.19 -9.59 6.79
C GLN A 13 -20.36 -9.01 5.65
N GLU A 14 -20.95 -8.11 4.85
CA GLU A 14 -20.23 -7.44 3.78
C GLU A 14 -19.08 -6.58 4.33
N ARG A 15 -19.32 -5.85 5.43
CA ARG A 15 -18.28 -5.07 6.11
C ARG A 15 -17.16 -5.97 6.64
N GLU A 16 -17.49 -7.08 7.28
CA GLU A 16 -16.51 -8.04 7.80
C GLU A 16 -15.65 -8.62 6.69
N ILE A 17 -16.25 -8.99 5.55
CA ILE A 17 -15.52 -9.51 4.40
C ILE A 17 -14.59 -8.43 3.83
N LYS A 18 -15.06 -7.19 3.69
CA LYS A 18 -14.21 -6.08 3.23
C LYS A 18 -13.04 -5.83 4.17
N GLN A 19 -13.28 -5.89 5.48
CA GLN A 19 -12.23 -5.75 6.48
C GLN A 19 -11.21 -6.89 6.35
N LEU A 20 -11.67 -8.14 6.25
CA LEU A 20 -10.78 -9.30 6.11
C LEU A 20 -9.90 -9.21 4.86
N ILE A 21 -10.48 -8.77 3.74
CA ILE A 21 -9.75 -8.57 2.49
C ILE A 21 -8.73 -7.45 2.65
N ALA A 22 -9.10 -6.32 3.25
CA ALA A 22 -8.18 -5.21 3.51
C ALA A 22 -7.01 -5.66 4.39
N ASP A 23 -7.29 -6.32 5.51
CA ASP A 23 -6.30 -6.80 6.46
C ASP A 23 -5.34 -7.84 5.84
N TYR A 24 -5.83 -8.64 4.90
CA TYR A 24 -4.97 -9.55 4.13
C TYR A 24 -3.99 -8.79 3.24
N PHE A 25 -4.47 -7.81 2.48
CA PHE A 25 -3.62 -7.02 1.59
C PHE A 25 -2.65 -6.12 2.36
N PHE A 26 -3.06 -5.55 3.50
CA PHE A 26 -2.14 -4.80 4.36
C PHE A 26 -0.96 -5.66 4.81
N ARG A 27 -1.23 -6.88 5.29
CA ARG A 27 -0.15 -7.82 5.69
C ARG A 27 0.77 -8.17 4.53
N LEU A 28 0.22 -8.34 3.32
CA LEU A 28 1.03 -8.64 2.14
C LEU A 28 1.95 -7.47 1.77
N VAL A 29 1.44 -6.24 1.82
CA VAL A 29 2.22 -5.02 1.56
C VAL A 29 3.32 -4.83 2.60
N ASP A 30 3.02 -5.05 3.88
CA ASP A 30 4.01 -4.96 4.95
C ASP A 30 5.14 -5.98 4.73
N GLN A 31 4.79 -7.23 4.38
CA GLN A 31 5.79 -8.25 4.06
C GLN A 31 6.67 -7.87 2.86
N GLU A 32 6.07 -7.34 1.79
CA GLU A 32 6.84 -6.88 0.63
C GLU A 32 7.74 -5.69 0.96
N ALA A 33 7.28 -4.77 1.82
CA ALA A 33 8.08 -3.65 2.30
C ALA A 33 9.30 -4.12 3.12
N ASP A 34 9.09 -5.07 4.05
CA ASP A 34 10.16 -5.68 4.85
C ASP A 34 11.20 -6.39 3.98
N GLU A 35 10.75 -7.10 2.93
CA GLU A 35 11.64 -7.75 1.97
C GLU A 35 12.49 -6.73 1.21
N ILE A 36 11.89 -5.64 0.75
CA ILE A 36 12.58 -4.56 0.05
C ILE A 36 13.59 -3.87 0.97
N GLU A 37 13.21 -3.57 2.21
CA GLU A 37 14.09 -2.99 3.24
C GLU A 37 15.31 -3.88 3.46
N THR A 38 15.08 -5.18 3.62
CA THR A 38 16.14 -6.17 3.84
C THR A 38 17.06 -6.30 2.63
N GLN A 39 16.51 -6.41 1.42
CA GLN A 39 17.29 -6.60 0.19
C GLN A 39 18.13 -5.35 -0.16
N LYS A 40 17.54 -4.16 0.00
CA LYS A 40 18.23 -2.90 -0.31
C LYS A 40 19.04 -2.35 0.85
N LYS A 41 19.01 -3.04 2.01
CA LYS A 41 19.65 -2.64 3.26
C LYS A 41 19.32 -1.19 3.62
N TYR A 42 18.05 -0.82 3.46
CA TYR A 42 17.64 0.52 3.86
C TYR A 42 17.85 0.69 5.36
N THR A 43 18.39 1.84 5.72
CA THR A 43 18.56 2.24 7.11
C THR A 43 17.48 3.23 7.51
N PRO A 44 17.21 3.42 8.81
CA PRO A 44 16.28 4.46 9.28
C PRO A 44 16.57 5.84 8.68
N ASP A 45 17.84 6.19 8.51
CA ASP A 45 18.30 7.44 7.89
C ASP A 45 17.90 7.56 6.41
N ASP A 46 17.80 6.43 5.68
CA ASP A 46 17.36 6.43 4.29
C ASP A 46 15.88 6.72 4.19
N PHE A 47 15.07 6.18 5.10
CA PHE A 47 13.64 6.49 5.18
C PHE A 47 13.40 7.95 5.55
N GLU A 48 14.19 8.51 6.49
CA GLU A 48 14.13 9.92 6.86
C GLU A 48 14.48 10.82 5.65
N LYS A 49 15.55 10.50 4.92
CA LYS A 49 15.90 11.20 3.66
C LYS A 49 14.78 11.10 2.63
N MET A 50 14.12 9.94 2.49
CA MET A 50 13.01 9.77 1.54
C MET A 50 11.77 10.56 1.95
N ALA A 51 11.44 10.60 3.25
CA ALA A 51 10.30 11.33 3.78
C ALA A 51 10.45 12.85 3.60
N HIS A 52 11.68 13.35 3.74
CA HIS A 52 11.99 14.78 3.57
C HIS A 52 12.39 15.17 2.14
N LYS A 53 12.54 14.20 1.23
CA LYS A 53 12.81 14.49 -0.19
C LYS A 53 11.55 15.03 -0.85
N HIS A 54 11.50 16.34 -1.07
CA HIS A 54 10.47 16.97 -1.88
C HIS A 54 10.47 16.38 -3.30
N ARG A 55 9.53 15.47 -3.59
CA ARG A 55 9.25 14.95 -4.95
C ARG A 55 8.45 15.95 -5.77
N ARG A 56 8.81 17.23 -5.71
CA ARG A 56 8.18 18.24 -6.56
C ARG A 56 8.51 17.93 -8.01
N THR A 57 7.50 18.00 -8.88
CA THR A 57 7.69 17.94 -10.32
C THR A 57 8.70 19.02 -10.70
N PRO A 58 9.81 18.68 -11.40
CA PRO A 58 10.81 19.67 -11.76
C PRO A 58 10.16 20.78 -12.59
N TYR A 59 10.34 22.03 -12.17
CA TYR A 59 9.86 23.18 -12.93
C TYR A 59 10.64 23.22 -14.25
N ARG A 60 9.95 22.98 -15.37
CA ARG A 60 10.47 23.34 -16.70
C ARG A 60 10.59 24.86 -16.71
N GLN A 61 11.81 25.38 -16.65
CA GLN A 61 12.06 26.76 -17.02
C GLN A 61 11.80 26.85 -18.52
N THR A 62 10.67 27.46 -18.90
CA THR A 62 10.48 27.88 -20.28
C THR A 62 11.51 28.97 -20.56
N GLU A 63 12.55 28.62 -21.30
CA GLU A 63 13.54 29.54 -21.84
C GLU A 63 12.80 30.67 -22.59
N LYS A 64 13.18 31.92 -22.28
CA LYS A 64 12.68 33.13 -22.95
C LYS A 64 13.54 33.43 -24.17
#